data_AF-A0A2N5HFK7-F1
#
_entry.id   AF-A0A2N5HFK7-F1
#
_cell.length_a   1.000
_cell.length_b   1.000
_cell.length_c   1.000
_cell.angle_alpha   90.00
_cell.angle_beta   90.00
_cell.angle_gamma   90.00
#
_symmetry.space_group_name_H-M   'P 1'
#
loop_
_entity.id
_entity.type
_entity.pdbx_description
1 polymer ?
#
loop_
_entity_poly.entity_id
_entity_poly.type
_entity_poly.pdbx_seq_one_letter_code
_entity_poly.pdbx_strand_id
1 'polypeptide(L)' 'MDNKWIETPLPELYSRLAAAPFYIIQLILCIGYLIFTRKEKGCLIVIGKIYCFFIVINYMVALYFRFF' A
#
# COMPACT_ATOMS: atom_id res chain seq x y z
N MET A 1 22.04 -5.75 19.07
CA MET A 1 20.85 -5.78 18.20
C MET A 1 20.49 -4.33 17.92
N ASP A 2 20.83 -3.83 16.73
CA ASP A 2 20.77 -2.41 16.36
C ASP A 2 19.39 -1.79 16.56
N ASN A 3 19.33 -0.67 17.26
CA ASN A 3 18.17 0.22 17.40
C ASN A 3 17.90 1.05 16.11
N LYS A 4 18.39 0.60 14.94
CA LYS A 4 18.37 1.35 13.68
C LYS A 4 16.97 1.69 13.17
N TRP A 5 15.94 0.93 13.56
CA TRP A 5 14.56 1.16 13.12
C TRP A 5 13.89 2.36 13.80
N ILE A 6 14.40 2.80 14.94
CA ILE A 6 13.84 3.94 15.69
C ILE A 6 14.35 5.27 15.13
N GLU A 7 15.53 5.25 14.49
CA GLU A 7 16.23 6.45 14.01
C GLU A 7 15.98 6.74 12.53
N THR A 8 15.38 5.81 11.77
CA THR A 8 15.05 6.07 10.36
C THR A 8 13.93 7.11 10.28
N PRO A 9 14.17 8.28 9.66
CA PRO A 9 13.13 9.27 9.49
C PRO A 9 12.00 8.66 8.65
N LEU A 10 10.74 8.83 9.10
CA LEU A 10 9.53 8.36 8.41
C LEU A 10 9.54 8.55 6.88
N PRO A 11 9.98 9.69 6.31
CA PRO A 11 10.08 9.86 4.86
C PRO A 11 10.99 8.83 4.19
N GLU A 12 12.12 8.48 4.79
CA GLU A 12 13.04 7.50 4.20
C GLU A 12 12.49 6.07 4.26
N LEU A 13 11.75 5.75 5.33
CA LEU A 13 11.06 4.47 5.45
C LEU A 13 9.97 4.33 4.36
N TYR A 14 9.18 5.38 4.14
CA TYR A 14 8.17 5.42 3.07
C TYR A 14 8.80 5.37 1.67
N SER A 15 9.92 6.06 1.44
CA SER A 15 10.63 6.03 0.15
C SER A 15 11.17 4.64 -0.21
N ARG A 16 11.64 3.89 0.79
CA ARG A 16 12.04 2.47 0.63
C ARG A 16 10.84 1.57 0.40
N LEU A 17 9.72 1.83 1.08
CA LEU A 17 8.48 1.07 0.94
C LEU A 17 7.91 1.18 -0.49
N ALA A 18 8.01 2.35 -1.12
CA ALA A 18 7.53 2.57 -2.50
C ALA A 18 8.25 1.68 -3.55
N ALA A 19 9.51 1.32 -3.33
CA ALA A 19 10.26 0.40 -4.19
C ALA A 19 10.30 -1.04 -3.66
N ALA A 20 9.65 -1.31 -2.53
CA ALA A 20 9.62 -2.65 -1.98
C ALA A 20 8.76 -3.56 -2.88
N PRO A 21 9.30 -4.69 -3.36
CA PRO A 21 8.60 -5.56 -4.31
C PRO A 21 7.30 -6.11 -3.73
N PHE A 22 7.28 -6.41 -2.43
CA PHE A 22 6.07 -6.85 -1.72
C PHE A 22 4.95 -5.82 -1.78
N TYR A 23 5.28 -4.53 -1.67
CA TYR A 23 4.29 -3.46 -1.67
C TYR A 23 3.67 -3.27 -3.05
N ILE A 24 4.48 -3.40 -4.11
CA ILE A 24 4.03 -3.37 -5.50
C ILE A 24 3.12 -4.59 -5.80
N ILE A 25 3.51 -5.79 -5.37
CA ILE A 25 2.69 -7.00 -5.52
C ILE A 25 1.35 -6.84 -4.79
N GLN A 26 1.36 -6.32 -3.55
CA GLN A 26 0.15 -6.02 -2.78
C GLN A 26 -0.78 -5.07 -3.55
N LEU A 27 -0.22 -4.04 -4.18
CA LEU A 27 -0.97 -3.06 -4.98
C LEU A 27 -1.64 -3.73 -6.20
N ILE A 28 -0.90 -4.57 -6.93
CA ILE A 28 -1.41 -5.33 -8.08
C ILE A 28 -2.54 -6.26 -7.64
N LEU A 29 -2.36 -6.99 -6.53
CA LEU A 29 -3.39 -7.87 -5.97
C LEU A 29 -4.64 -7.09 -5.56
N CYS A 30 -4.48 -5.89 -4.98
CA CYS A 30 -5.60 -5.05 -4.60
C CYS A 30 -6.38 -4.52 -5.81
N ILE A 31 -5.69 -4.11 -6.87
CA ILE A 31 -6.31 -3.70 -8.14
C ILE A 31 -7.04 -4.90 -8.77
N GLY A 32 -6.40 -6.07 -8.81
CA GLY A 32 -7.01 -7.31 -9.29
C GLY A 32 -8.26 -7.70 -8.49
N TYR A 33 -8.19 -7.61 -7.17
CA TYR A 33 -9.33 -7.85 -6.27
C TYR A 33 -10.49 -6.89 -6.55
N LEU A 34 -10.20 -5.60 -6.71
CA LEU A 34 -11.21 -4.57 -7.05
C LEU A 34 -11.91 -4.84 -8.39
N ILE A 35 -11.15 -5.29 -9.40
CA ILE A 35 -11.70 -5.64 -10.73
C ILE A 35 -12.55 -6.90 -10.65
N PHE A 36 -12.05 -7.96 -10.01
CA PHE A 36 -12.72 -9.25 -9.92
C PHE A 36 -14.01 -9.16 -9.11
N THR A 37 -13.97 -8.46 -7.98
CA THR A 37 -15.12 -8.28 -7.08
C THR A 37 -16.02 -7.10 -7.46
N ARG A 38 -15.83 -6.49 -8.64
CA ARG A 38 -16.62 -5.33 -9.10
C ARG A 38 -18.11 -5.63 -9.24
N LYS A 39 -18.47 -6.83 -9.69
CA LYS A 39 -19.87 -7.25 -9.89
C LYS A 39 -20.52 -7.87 -8.65
N GLU A 40 -19.72 -8.25 -7.66
CA GLU A 40 -20.21 -8.92 -6.46
C GLU A 40 -20.61 -7.91 -5.38
N LYS A 41 -21.74 -8.19 -4.72
CA LYS A 41 -22.32 -7.35 -3.67
C LYS A 41 -22.30 -8.13 -2.35
N GLY A 42 -21.19 -8.08 -1.63
CA GLY A 42 -21.02 -8.70 -0.32
C GLY A 42 -20.38 -7.74 0.68
N CYS A 43 -20.73 -7.84 1.96
CA CYS A 43 -20.18 -6.97 3.02
C CYS A 43 -18.64 -7.09 3.11
N LEU A 44 -18.12 -8.31 3.00
CA LEU A 44 -16.67 -8.58 2.98
C LEU A 44 -15.95 -7.89 1.80
N ILE A 45 -16.63 -7.75 0.67
CA ILE A 45 -16.10 -7.10 -0.54
C ILE A 45 -16.00 -5.59 -0.34
N VAL A 46 -16.96 -4.99 0.37
CA VAL A 46 -16.92 -3.57 0.72
C VAL A 46 -15.73 -3.29 1.64
N ILE A 47 -15.51 -4.14 2.65
CA ILE A 47 -14.34 -4.03 3.55
C ILE A 47 -13.04 -4.17 2.74
N GLY A 48 -12.96 -5.14 1.85
CA GLY A 48 -11.80 -5.33 0.96
C GLY A 48 -11.56 -4.12 0.04
N LYS A 49 -12.62 -3.50 -0.49
CA LYS A 49 -12.51 -2.27 -1.30
C LYS A 49 -11.95 -1.10 -0.48
N ILE A 50 -12.42 -0.91 0.76
CA ILE A 50 -11.90 0.14 1.65
C ILE A 50 -10.43 -0.10 1.96
N TYR A 51 -10.05 -1.35 2.26
CA TYR A 51 -8.66 -1.74 2.48
C TYR A 51 -7.78 -1.42 1.27
N CYS A 52 -8.22 -1.78 0.07
CA CYS A 52 -7.48 -1.49 -1.14
C CYS A 52 -7.37 0.00 -1.44
N PHE A 53 -8.41 0.79 -1.13
CA PHE A 53 -8.33 2.24 -1.21
C PHE A 53 -7.25 2.81 -0.28
N PHE A 54 -7.15 2.27 0.94
CA PHE A 54 -6.12 2.65 1.91
C PHE A 54 -4.70 2.32 1.44
N ILE A 55 -4.51 1.15 0.82
CA ILE A 55 -3.22 0.74 0.22
C ILE A 55 -2.82 1.67 -0.93
N VAL A 56 -3.77 2.03 -1.81
CA VAL A 56 -3.50 2.93 -2.93
C VAL A 56 -3.09 4.32 -2.44
N ILE A 57 -3.80 4.87 -1.45
CA ILE A 57 -3.43 6.16 -0.85
C ILE A 57 -2.04 6.09 -0.21
N ASN A 58 -1.76 5.05 0.58
CA ASN A 58 -0.44 4.90 1.19
C ASN A 58 0.67 4.77 0.14
N TYR A 59 0.41 4.10 -0.97
CA TYR A 59 1.36 4.05 -2.09
C TYR A 59 1.59 5.42 -2.70
N MET A 60 0.55 6.24 -2.89
CA MET A 60 0.72 7.61 -3.39
C MET A 60 1.57 8.46 -2.43
N VAL A 61 1.35 8.32 -1.11
CA VAL A 61 2.15 9.00 -0.09
C VAL A 61 3.61 8.51 -0.13
N ALA A 62 3.83 7.20 -0.25
CA ALA A 62 5.16 6.61 -0.37
C ALA A 62 5.90 7.09 -1.62
N LEU A 63 5.18 7.21 -2.74
CA LEU A 63 5.69 7.70 -4.00
C LEU A 63 6.00 9.21 -3.92
N TYR A 64 5.18 9.99 -3.23
CA TYR A 64 5.44 11.40 -2.95
C TYR A 64 6.77 11.59 -2.21
N PHE A 65 6.98 10.89 -1.08
CA PHE A 65 8.24 10.93 -0.32
C PHE A 65 9.46 10.36 -1.07
N ARG A 66 9.23 9.59 -2.13
CA ARG A 66 10.32 9.08 -2.97
C ARG A 66 10.78 10.09 -4.01
N PHE A 67 9.87 10.92 -4.52
CA PHE A 67 10.16 11.90 -5.58
C PHE A 67 10.39 13.32 -5.06
N PHE A 68 9.88 13.66 -3.88
CA PHE A 68 9.92 14.99 -3.26
C PHE A 68 10.54 14.90 -1.86
#